data_AF-A0A5C6EYD3-F1
#
_entry.id   AF-A0A5C6EYD3-F1
#
_cell.length_a   1.000
_cell.length_b   1.000
_cell.length_c   1.000
_cell.angle_alpha   90.00
_cell.angle_beta   90.00
_cell.angle_gamma   90.00
#
_symmetry.space_group_name_H-M   'P 1'
#
loop_
_entity.id
_entity.type
_entity.pdbx_description
1 polymer ?
#
loop_
_entity_poly.entity_id
_entity_poly.type
_entity_poly.pdbx_seq_one_letter_code
_entity_poly.pdbx_strand_id
1 'polypeptide(L)'
;MYKIHVIYLGGFILGGTGFVNWVKDKFLSTRKDEKEIPQLKKLKSKIPITTIIRYVCNEFRCSEDQVKIKGRKSNKVRAIAMYLARDLSGVSGKELGIFFGGISGAAITMKYNQINAELMRNKKLRDKITNLKKQFLNI
;
A
#
# COMPACT_ATOMS: atom_id res chain seq x y z
N MET A 1 -28.04 -2.77 5.26
CA MET A 1 -27.89 -3.22 3.85
C MET A 1 -26.70 -2.50 3.24
N TYR A 2 -25.51 -3.09 3.31
CA TYR A 2 -24.27 -2.42 2.89
C TYR A 2 -24.08 -2.55 1.37
N LYS A 3 -24.43 -1.50 0.64
CA LYS A 3 -24.15 -1.40 -0.80
C LYS A 3 -22.67 -1.02 -0.98
N ILE A 4 -21.81 -2.04 -1.05
CA ILE A 4 -20.42 -1.88 -1.46
C ILE A 4 -20.41 -1.83 -2.99
N HIS A 5 -20.25 -0.65 -3.57
CA HIS A 5 -19.88 -0.51 -4.98
C HIS A 5 -18.80 0.56 -5.08
N VAL A 6 -17.55 0.11 -5.22
CA VAL A 6 -16.59 0.80 -6.10
C VAL A 6 -15.88 -0.28 -6.90
N ILE A 7 -16.45 -0.57 -8.06
CA ILE A 7 -15.80 -1.28 -9.15
C ILE A 7 -15.44 -0.18 -10.15
N TYR A 8 -14.18 0.00 -10.53
CA TYR A 8 -13.94 0.09 -11.97
C TYR A 8 -12.80 -0.82 -12.43
N LEU A 9 -13.12 -1.55 -13.48
CA LEU A 9 -12.22 -1.91 -14.55
C LEU A 9 -11.84 -0.64 -15.31
N GLY A 10 -10.54 -0.36 -15.51
CA GLY A 10 -10.08 0.66 -16.47
C GLY A 10 -9.08 1.72 -15.99
N GLY A 11 -8.84 1.92 -14.69
CA GLY A 11 -8.06 3.11 -14.29
C GLY A 11 -7.72 3.27 -12.82
N PHE A 12 -7.56 2.19 -12.05
CA PHE A 12 -7.74 2.31 -10.61
C PHE A 12 -6.49 2.67 -9.81
N ILE A 13 -6.56 3.83 -9.13
CA ILE A 13 -5.85 4.07 -7.87
C ILE A 13 -6.58 3.26 -6.80
N LEU A 14 -6.05 2.09 -6.45
CA LEU A 14 -6.50 1.34 -5.29
C LEU A 14 -5.95 1.99 -4.03
N GLY A 15 -6.62 3.04 -3.57
CA GLY A 15 -6.59 3.48 -2.18
C GLY A 15 -8.02 3.62 -1.69
N GLY A 16 -8.25 3.54 -0.38
CA GLY A 16 -9.55 3.95 0.17
C GLY A 16 -9.90 5.36 -0.32
N THR A 17 -11.19 5.67 -0.47
CA THR A 17 -11.68 6.95 -1.01
C THR A 17 -11.00 8.17 -0.36
N GLY A 18 -10.71 8.10 0.94
CA GLY A 18 -9.97 9.14 1.67
C GLY A 18 -8.53 9.36 1.20
N PHE A 19 -7.81 8.30 0.80
CA PHE A 19 -6.44 8.42 0.28
C PHE A 19 -6.44 9.06 -1.11
N VAL A 20 -7.36 8.64 -1.98
CA VAL A 20 -7.47 9.18 -3.34
C VAL A 20 -7.79 10.68 -3.27
N ASN A 21 -8.74 11.08 -2.41
CA ASN A 21 -9.11 12.48 -2.25
C ASN A 21 -7.97 13.31 -1.65
N TRP A 22 -7.24 12.80 -0.66
CA TRP A 22 -6.09 13.51 -0.09
C TRP A 22 -4.92 13.68 -1.08
N VAL A 23 -4.61 12.65 -1.88
CA VAL A 23 -3.58 12.77 -2.94
C VAL A 23 -4.01 13.79 -4.00
N LYS A 24 -5.29 13.76 -4.40
CA LYS A 24 -5.85 14.74 -5.33
C LYS A 24 -5.73 16.15 -4.78
N ASP A 25 -6.17 16.36 -3.54
CA ASP A 25 -6.20 17.66 -2.88
C ASP A 25 -4.81 18.25 -2.62
N LYS A 26 -3.84 17.40 -2.29
CA LYS A 26 -2.52 17.86 -1.84
C LYS A 26 -1.45 17.91 -2.94
N PHE A 27 -1.67 17.22 -4.06
CA PHE A 27 -0.66 17.10 -5.13
C PHE A 27 -1.20 17.28 -6.55
N LEU A 28 -2.50 17.10 -6.80
CA LEU A 28 -3.11 17.25 -8.13
C LEU A 28 -3.95 18.54 -8.26
N SER A 29 -4.30 19.20 -7.16
CA SER A 29 -5.06 20.45 -7.12
C SER A 29 -4.35 21.63 -7.80
N THR A 30 -3.04 21.53 -8.04
CA THR A 30 -2.25 22.54 -8.78
C THR A 30 -2.33 22.37 -10.30
N ARG A 31 -2.95 21.30 -10.80
CA ARG A 31 -3.16 21.09 -12.24
C ARG A 31 -4.66 21.10 -12.52
N LYS A 32 -5.19 22.31 -12.69
CA LYS A 32 -6.39 22.51 -13.51
C LYS A 32 -6.08 21.92 -14.89
N ASP A 33 -7.09 21.31 -15.48
CA ASP A 33 -7.13 20.88 -16.88
C ASP A 33 -6.79 19.39 -17.11
N GLU A 34 -7.89 18.65 -17.00
CA GLU A 34 -8.41 17.70 -17.99
C GLU A 34 -7.65 16.42 -18.37
N LYS A 35 -8.47 15.36 -18.38
CA LYS A 35 -8.28 14.02 -18.96
C LYS A 35 -7.22 13.19 -18.25
N GLU A 36 -7.68 12.13 -17.61
CA GLU A 36 -6.85 11.08 -17.03
C GLU A 36 -5.74 10.67 -18.02
N ILE A 37 -4.51 11.12 -17.76
CA ILE A 37 -3.38 10.88 -18.63
C ILE A 37 -2.97 9.40 -18.46
N PRO A 38 -3.14 8.53 -19.47
CA PRO A 38 -2.75 7.12 -19.39
C PRO A 38 -1.25 6.95 -19.13
N GLN A 39 -0.47 7.95 -19.50
CA GLN A 39 0.98 8.02 -19.36
C GLN A 39 1.42 8.19 -17.89
N LEU A 40 0.55 8.67 -16.99
CA LEU A 40 0.83 8.66 -15.55
C LEU A 40 0.87 7.25 -14.96
N LYS A 41 0.27 6.24 -15.61
CA LYS A 41 0.43 4.81 -15.21
C LYS A 41 1.85 4.31 -15.47
N LYS A 42 2.55 4.84 -16.49
CA LYS A 42 3.97 4.56 -16.76
C LYS A 42 4.91 5.36 -15.86
N LEU A 43 4.42 6.45 -15.26
CA LEU A 43 5.19 7.37 -14.41
C LEU A 43 5.05 7.09 -12.90
N LYS A 44 4.57 5.91 -12.50
CA LYS A 44 4.78 5.44 -11.12
C LYS A 44 6.07 4.66 -11.09
N SER A 45 7.14 5.29 -10.61
CA SER A 45 8.34 4.59 -10.13
C SER A 45 7.88 3.37 -9.32
N LYS A 46 8.19 2.17 -9.81
CA LYS A 46 7.85 0.93 -9.11
C LYS A 46 8.87 0.73 -8.01
N ILE A 47 8.45 0.85 -6.76
CA ILE A 47 9.37 0.71 -5.64
C ILE A 47 9.65 -0.78 -5.42
N PRO A 48 10.93 -1.21 -5.41
CA PRO A 48 11.28 -2.59 -5.12
C PRO A 48 10.71 -3.03 -3.77
N ILE A 49 10.15 -4.25 -3.70
CA ILE A 49 9.56 -4.79 -2.47
C ILE A 49 10.58 -4.80 -1.33
N THR A 50 11.86 -5.06 -1.63
CA THR A 50 12.97 -5.01 -0.67
C THR A 50 13.16 -3.62 -0.08
N THR A 51 13.11 -2.56 -0.91
CA THR A 51 13.16 -1.16 -0.44
C THR A 51 11.98 -0.86 0.49
N ILE A 52 10.78 -1.31 0.13
CA ILE A 52 9.59 -1.13 0.98
C ILE A 52 9.79 -1.77 2.35
N ILE A 53 10.27 -3.02 2.37
CA ILE A 53 10.52 -3.77 3.60
C ILE A 53 11.55 -3.07 4.47
N ARG A 54 12.66 -2.61 3.90
CA ARG A 54 13.72 -1.90 4.64
C ARG A 54 13.16 -0.68 5.37
N TYR A 55 12.40 0.16 4.67
CA TYR A 55 11.81 1.38 5.26
C TYR A 55 10.77 1.04 6.35
N VAL A 56 9.95 0.02 6.13
CA VAL A 56 9.00 -0.47 7.15
C VAL A 56 9.73 -1.01 8.38
N CYS A 57 10.78 -1.80 8.19
CA CYS A 57 11.58 -2.36 9.28
C CYS A 57 12.24 -1.25 10.11
N ASN A 58 12.75 -0.21 9.47
CA ASN A 58 13.32 0.96 10.15
C ASN A 58 12.27 1.71 10.98
N GLU A 59 11.09 1.99 10.42
CA GLU A 59 10.01 2.72 11.11
C GLU A 59 9.44 1.95 12.31
N PHE A 60 9.37 0.62 12.22
CA PHE A 60 8.79 -0.24 13.25
C PHE A 60 9.82 -0.97 14.11
N ARG A 61 11.11 -0.68 13.92
CA ARG A 61 12.25 -1.28 14.65
C ARG A 61 12.20 -2.81 14.69
N CYS A 62 12.04 -3.44 13.53
CA CYS A 62 12.05 -4.91 13.41
C CYS A 62 13.08 -5.35 12.36
N SER A 63 13.41 -6.65 12.31
CA SER A 63 14.28 -7.20 11.26
C SER A 63 13.49 -7.60 10.01
N GLU A 64 14.15 -7.58 8.85
CA GLU A 64 13.50 -7.96 7.58
C GLU A 64 13.03 -9.42 7.58
N ASP A 65 13.77 -10.32 8.23
CA ASP A 65 13.42 -11.74 8.29
C ASP A 65 12.11 -11.98 9.04
N GLN A 66 11.83 -11.18 10.08
CA GLN A 66 10.55 -11.21 10.78
C GLN A 66 9.38 -10.79 9.89
N VAL A 67 9.64 -10.01 8.85
CA VAL A 67 8.63 -9.55 7.88
C VAL A 67 8.47 -10.57 6.74
N LYS A 68 9.53 -11.26 6.32
CA LYS A 68 9.51 -12.22 5.20
C LYS A 68 9.00 -13.62 5.58
N ILE A 69 9.14 -14.04 6.84
CA ILE A 69 8.78 -15.40 7.29
C ILE A 69 7.37 -15.43 7.94
N LYS A 70 6.58 -16.46 7.64
CA LYS A 70 5.26 -16.70 8.25
C LYS A 70 5.40 -17.16 9.71
N GLY A 71 4.46 -16.77 10.59
CA GLY A 71 4.32 -17.35 11.94
C GLY A 71 5.22 -16.76 13.04
N ARG A 72 5.86 -15.61 12.80
CA ARG A 72 6.70 -14.92 13.79
C ARG A 72 5.93 -13.83 14.57
N LYS A 73 6.52 -13.36 15.68
CA LYS A 73 5.94 -12.38 16.65
C LYS A 73 5.58 -10.99 16.05
N SER A 74 5.91 -10.70 14.78
CA SER A 74 5.72 -9.40 14.12
C SER A 74 4.67 -9.40 13.00
N ASN A 75 3.58 -10.17 13.15
CA ASN A 75 2.51 -10.31 12.14
C ASN A 75 1.92 -8.97 11.67
N LYS A 76 1.91 -7.96 12.55
CA LYS A 76 1.38 -6.63 12.23
C LYS A 76 2.28 -5.86 11.27
N VAL A 77 3.59 -5.84 11.51
CA VAL A 77 4.55 -5.15 10.64
C VAL A 77 4.62 -5.83 9.27
N ARG A 78 4.56 -7.16 9.24
CA ARG A 78 4.43 -7.93 8.01
C ARG A 78 3.17 -7.56 7.21
N ALA A 79 2.02 -7.42 7.86
CA ALA A 79 0.80 -6.99 7.20
C ALA A 79 0.90 -5.55 6.65
N ILE A 80 1.61 -4.65 7.35
CA ILE A 80 1.89 -3.28 6.86
C ILE A 80 2.81 -3.31 5.63
N ALA A 81 3.84 -4.16 5.63
CA ALA A 81 4.71 -4.34 4.47
C ALA A 81 3.94 -4.87 3.26
N MET A 82 3.05 -5.85 3.46
CA MET A 82 2.16 -6.37 2.40
C MET A 82 1.24 -5.27 1.86
N TYR A 83 0.67 -4.45 2.75
CA TYR A 83 -0.19 -3.33 2.39
C TYR A 83 0.55 -2.32 1.50
N LEU A 84 1.73 -1.87 1.92
CA LEU A 84 2.54 -0.91 1.15
C LEU A 84 3.08 -1.51 -0.15
N ALA A 85 3.52 -2.77 -0.15
CA ALA A 85 3.96 -3.46 -1.35
C ALA A 85 2.84 -3.57 -2.38
N ARG A 86 1.59 -3.81 -1.95
CA ARG A 86 0.43 -3.85 -2.83
C ARG A 86 0.16 -2.50 -3.52
N ASP A 87 0.40 -1.40 -2.84
CA ASP A 87 0.16 -0.04 -3.36
C ASP A 87 1.30 0.48 -4.23
N LEU A 88 2.56 0.15 -3.90
CA LEU A 88 3.74 0.87 -4.40
C LEU A 88 4.62 0.07 -5.37
N SER A 89 4.58 -1.27 -5.33
CA SER A 89 5.49 -2.10 -6.14
C SER A 89 4.98 -2.38 -7.56
N GLY A 90 3.66 -2.31 -7.78
CA GLY A 90 3.04 -2.73 -9.04
C GLY A 90 3.06 -4.25 -9.28
N VAL A 91 3.45 -5.05 -8.28
CA VAL A 91 3.53 -6.51 -8.35
C VAL A 91 2.17 -7.15 -8.08
N SER A 92 1.90 -8.30 -8.72
CA SER A 92 0.62 -8.99 -8.56
C SER A 92 0.46 -9.57 -7.15
N GLY A 93 -0.79 -9.78 -6.71
CA GLY A 93 -1.06 -10.39 -5.40
C GLY A 93 -0.48 -11.80 -5.28
N LYS A 94 -0.42 -12.55 -6.39
CA LYS A 94 0.20 -13.89 -6.46
C LYS A 94 1.70 -13.80 -6.20
N GLU A 95 2.40 -12.92 -6.90
CA GLU A 95 3.85 -12.72 -6.74
C GLU A 95 4.21 -12.16 -5.36
N LEU A 96 3.40 -11.24 -4.81
CA LEU A 96 3.55 -10.79 -3.42
C LEU A 96 3.37 -11.96 -2.45
N GLY A 97 2.42 -12.84 -2.71
CA GLY A 97 2.20 -14.05 -1.92
C GLY A 97 3.43 -14.96 -1.87
N ILE A 98 4.05 -15.20 -3.03
CA ILE A 98 5.31 -15.94 -3.14
C ILE A 98 6.41 -15.24 -2.34
N PHE A 99 6.59 -13.94 -2.55
CA PHE A 99 7.61 -13.15 -1.87
C PHE A 99 7.47 -13.20 -0.34
N PHE A 100 6.26 -13.07 0.18
CA PHE A 100 5.98 -13.14 1.61
C PHE A 100 5.77 -14.60 2.05
N GLY A 101 6.72 -15.49 1.77
CA GLY A 101 6.75 -16.84 2.33
C GLY A 101 5.58 -17.74 1.88
N GLY A 102 5.19 -17.65 0.60
CA GLY A 102 4.27 -18.61 -0.03
C GLY A 102 2.81 -18.52 0.42
N ILE A 103 2.32 -17.33 0.77
CA ILE A 103 0.89 -17.15 1.07
C ILE A 103 0.07 -16.91 -0.22
N SER A 104 -1.24 -17.17 -0.18
CA SER A 104 -2.09 -16.96 -1.36
C SER A 104 -2.29 -15.46 -1.66
N GLY A 105 -2.58 -15.13 -2.92
CA GLY A 105 -2.98 -13.77 -3.30
C GLY A 105 -4.26 -13.30 -2.56
N ALA A 106 -5.17 -14.22 -2.24
CA ALA A 106 -6.33 -13.93 -1.41
C ALA A 106 -5.93 -13.55 0.03
N ALA A 107 -4.91 -14.21 0.61
CA ALA A 107 -4.38 -13.85 1.92
C ALA A 107 -3.74 -12.44 1.91
N ILE A 108 -3.07 -12.06 0.82
CA ILE A 108 -2.56 -10.68 0.63
C ILE A 108 -3.73 -9.68 0.65
N THR A 109 -4.80 -9.93 -0.12
CA THR A 109 -5.99 -9.06 -0.14
C THR A 109 -6.65 -8.95 1.22
N MET A 110 -6.78 -10.06 1.95
CA MET A 110 -7.32 -10.06 3.32
C MET A 110 -6.47 -9.18 4.25
N LYS A 111 -5.14 -9.30 4.21
CA LYS A 111 -4.24 -8.48 5.02
C LYS A 111 -4.30 -7.01 4.64
N TYR A 112 -4.40 -6.70 3.35
CA TYR A 112 -4.61 -5.35 2.85
C TYR A 112 -5.87 -4.71 3.45
N ASN A 113 -7.00 -5.42 3.39
CA ASN A 113 -8.28 -4.96 3.93
C ASN A 113 -8.23 -4.79 5.46
N GLN A 114 -7.55 -5.70 6.17
CA GLN A 114 -7.34 -5.60 7.61
C GLN A 114 -6.58 -4.31 7.99
N ILE A 115 -5.51 -3.97 7.27
CA ILE A 115 -4.75 -2.73 7.51
C ILE A 115 -5.60 -1.50 7.16
N ASN A 116 -6.32 -1.51 6.03
CA ASN A 116 -7.21 -0.40 5.66
C ASN A 116 -8.27 -0.12 6.73
N ALA A 117 -8.94 -1.16 7.23
CA ALA A 117 -9.94 -1.02 8.28
C ALA A 117 -9.35 -0.48 9.61
N GLU A 118 -8.07 -0.75 9.87
CA GLU A 118 -7.39 -0.22 11.06
C GLU A 118 -6.93 1.22 10.87
N LEU A 119 -6.46 1.59 9.68
CA LEU A 119 -6.10 2.97 9.32
C LEU A 119 -7.26 3.97 9.50
N MET A 120 -8.50 3.50 9.32
CA MET A 120 -9.70 4.31 9.58
C MET A 120 -9.87 4.64 11.06
N ARG A 121 -9.46 3.73 11.95
CA ARG A 121 -9.73 3.80 13.40
C ARG A 121 -8.52 4.23 14.22
N ASN A 122 -7.30 4.04 13.71
CA ASN A 122 -6.05 4.32 14.40
C ASN A 122 -5.30 5.47 13.72
N LYS A 123 -5.50 6.69 14.24
CA LYS A 123 -4.83 7.91 13.74
C LYS A 123 -3.31 7.78 13.77
N LYS A 124 -2.72 7.27 14.87
CA LYS A 124 -1.27 7.13 15.02
C LYS A 124 -0.66 6.22 13.96
N LEU A 125 -1.32 5.10 13.67
CA LEU A 125 -0.88 4.19 12.60
C LEU A 125 -1.01 4.84 11.22
N ARG A 126 -2.10 5.58 10.99
CA ARG A 126 -2.31 6.31 9.74
C ARG A 126 -1.25 7.36 9.49
N ASP A 127 -0.88 8.11 10.52
CA ASP A 127 0.15 9.14 10.41
C ASP A 127 1.52 8.52 10.08
N LYS A 128 1.88 7.42 10.75
CA LYS A 128 3.10 6.63 10.44
C LYS A 128 3.14 6.14 8.99
N ILE A 129 2.07 5.49 8.54
CA ILE A 129 1.99 4.96 7.16
C ILE A 129 2.00 6.11 6.13
N THR A 130 1.38 7.24 6.43
CA THR A 130 1.41 8.43 5.58
C THR A 130 2.82 8.99 5.46
N ASN A 131 3.57 9.04 6.56
CA ASN A 131 4.96 9.50 6.56
C ASN A 131 5.88 8.55 5.78
N LEU A 132 5.71 7.23 5.93
CA LEU A 132 6.39 6.25 5.09
C LEU A 132 6.09 6.48 3.60
N LYS A 133 4.82 6.64 3.23
CA LYS A 133 4.43 6.93 1.83
C LYS A 133 5.07 8.22 1.30
N LYS A 134 5.25 9.25 2.12
CA LYS A 134 5.97 10.48 1.72
C LYS A 134 7.46 10.22 1.49
N GLN A 135 8.11 9.45 2.36
CA GLN A 135 9.53 9.09 2.19
C GLN A 135 9.76 8.39 0.85
N PHE A 136 8.85 7.49 0.46
CA PHE A 136 8.89 6.77 -0.81
C PHE A 136 8.67 7.64 -2.06
N LEU A 137 7.98 8.78 -1.94
CA LEU A 137 7.76 9.72 -3.04
C LEU A 137 8.98 10.62 -3.33
N ASN A 138 9.91 10.69 -2.38
CA ASN A 138 11.12 11.50 -2.46
C ASN A 138 12.36 10.65 -2.83
N ILE A 139 12.16 9.38 -3.22
CA ILE A 139 13.20 8.45 -3.71
C ILE A 139 13.03 8.35 -5.22
#